data_AF-A0A382WVH5-F1
#
_entry.id   AF-A0A382WVH5-F1
#
_cell.length_a   1.000
_cell.length_b   1.000
_cell.length_c   1.000
_cell.angle_alpha   90.00
_cell.angle_beta   90.00
_cell.angle_gamma   90.00
#
_symmetry.space_group_name_H-M   'P 1'
#
loop_
_entity.id
_entity.type
_entity.pdbx_description
1 polymer ?
#
loop_
_entity_poly.entity_id
_entity_poly.type
_entity_poly.pdbx_seq_one_letter_code
_entity_poly.pdbx_strand_id
1 'polypeptide(L)'
;MHLDPNHGETWSEIEEDGLNIITKVHGRLVGDSLGAMAASIGLFLYGMSHAIESYVPDIVLVLGDRSEQLAGAMAAAFQNIAVVHLCGGTLSGSIDDSIRHAITKFSHYH
;
A
#
# COMPACT_ATOMS: atom_id res chain seq x y z
N MET A 1 8.31 -3.19 8.03
CA MET A 1 7.66 -3.93 6.94
C MET A 1 6.84 -5.01 7.60
N HIS A 2 5.51 -5.01 7.42
CA HIS A 2 4.59 -5.77 8.28
C HIS A 2 4.80 -7.29 8.26
N LEU A 3 5.36 -7.84 7.17
CA LEU A 3 5.64 -9.27 6.98
C LEU A 3 7.09 -9.67 7.29
N ASP A 4 7.89 -8.78 7.88
CA ASP A 4 9.32 -9.03 8.11
C ASP A 4 9.57 -9.51 9.56
N PRO A 5 10.13 -10.73 9.75
CA PRO A 5 10.50 -11.27 11.06
C PRO A 5 11.40 -10.35 11.90
N ASN A 6 12.26 -9.57 11.25
CA ASN A 6 13.19 -8.69 11.96
C ASN A 6 12.54 -7.39 12.42
N HIS A 7 11.31 -7.11 11.97
CA HIS A 7 10.56 -5.88 12.27
C HIS A 7 9.24 -6.17 12.99
N GLY A 8 9.16 -7.30 13.69
CA GLY A 8 8.09 -7.61 14.65
C GLY A 8 6.83 -8.25 14.06
N GLU A 9 6.78 -8.50 12.74
CA GLU A 9 5.66 -9.20 12.09
C GLU A 9 4.26 -8.68 12.47
N THR A 10 4.07 -7.37 12.43
CA THR A 10 2.82 -6.70 12.86
C THR A 10 1.58 -7.11 12.04
N TRP A 11 1.68 -8.06 11.11
CA TRP A 11 0.52 -8.70 10.51
C TRP A 11 -0.27 -9.53 11.53
N SER A 12 0.37 -10.06 12.58
CA SER A 12 -0.32 -10.84 13.61
C SER A 12 -1.32 -9.99 14.40
N GLU A 13 -1.02 -8.69 14.60
CA GLU A 13 -1.91 -7.72 15.25
C GLU A 13 -3.28 -7.63 14.53
N ILE A 14 -3.29 -7.76 13.19
CA ILE A 14 -4.52 -7.75 12.39
C ILE A 14 -5.39 -8.99 12.71
N GLU A 15 -4.77 -10.16 12.89
CA GLU A 15 -5.50 -11.38 13.26
C GLU A 15 -5.97 -11.33 14.72
N GLU A 16 -5.17 -10.76 15.63
CA GLU A 16 -5.52 -10.55 17.03
C GLU A 16 -6.71 -9.60 17.20
N ASP A 17 -6.83 -8.58 16.33
CA ASP A 17 -7.99 -7.70 16.24
C ASP A 17 -9.25 -8.39 15.65
N GLY A 18 -9.16 -9.67 15.27
CA GLY A 18 -10.26 -10.46 14.74
C GLY A 18 -10.58 -10.20 13.27
N LEU A 19 -9.67 -9.54 12.55
CA LEU A 19 -9.80 -9.28 11.12
C LEU A 19 -9.20 -10.44 10.30
N ASN A 20 -9.85 -10.78 9.19
CA ASN A 20 -9.37 -11.85 8.32
C ASN A 20 -8.36 -11.33 7.29
N ILE A 21 -7.15 -11.88 7.29
CA ILE A 21 -6.14 -11.60 6.27
C ILE A 21 -6.38 -12.50 5.06
N ILE A 22 -6.95 -11.93 4.00
CA ILE A 22 -7.21 -12.65 2.75
C ILE A 22 -5.93 -12.96 1.96
N THR A 23 -4.91 -12.10 2.06
CA THR A 23 -3.67 -12.20 1.28
C THR A 23 -2.55 -11.40 1.95
N LYS A 24 -1.35 -11.99 2.02
CA LYS A 24 -0.12 -11.34 2.46
C LYS A 24 0.75 -11.00 1.25
N VAL A 25 0.86 -9.71 0.91
CA VAL A 25 1.64 -9.26 -0.26
C VAL A 25 3.09 -8.99 0.14
N HIS A 26 4.00 -9.80 -0.40
CA HIS A 26 5.44 -9.59 -0.25
C HIS A 26 5.94 -8.70 -1.39
N GLY A 27 6.79 -7.72 -1.08
CA GLY A 27 7.28 -6.80 -2.11
C GLY A 27 8.46 -5.93 -1.72
N ARG A 28 8.80 -5.80 -0.43
CA ARG A 28 9.99 -5.07 -0.04
C ARG A 28 11.24 -5.91 -0.30
N LEU A 29 12.16 -5.33 -1.05
CA LEU A 29 13.52 -5.83 -1.24
C LEU A 29 14.36 -5.57 0.02
N VAL A 30 15.31 -6.45 0.28
CA VAL A 30 16.24 -6.31 1.41
C VAL A 30 17.19 -5.14 1.16
N GLY A 31 17.37 -4.31 2.20
CA GLY A 31 18.26 -3.15 2.19
C GLY A 31 17.55 -1.83 1.89
N ASP A 32 18.21 -0.72 2.25
CA ASP A 32 17.61 0.63 2.25
C ASP A 32 18.21 1.55 1.18
N SER A 33 18.80 0.97 0.13
CA SER A 33 19.27 1.77 -1.01
C SER A 33 18.08 2.44 -1.71
N LEU A 34 18.28 3.65 -2.24
CA LEU A 34 17.24 4.36 -3.00
C LEU A 34 16.66 3.51 -4.15
N GLY A 35 17.51 2.73 -4.82
CA GLY A 35 17.10 1.82 -5.87
C GLY A 35 16.25 0.65 -5.36
N ALA A 36 16.60 0.05 -4.22
CA ALA A 36 15.82 -1.03 -3.61
C ALA A 36 14.44 -0.54 -3.14
N MET A 37 14.37 0.67 -2.56
CA MET A 37 13.10 1.29 -2.19
C MET A 37 12.21 1.53 -3.40
N ALA A 38 12.75 2.11 -4.48
CA ALA A 38 12.00 2.34 -5.72
C ALA A 38 11.53 1.02 -6.37
N ALA A 39 12.40 0.02 -6.46
CA ALA A 39 12.06 -1.28 -7.04
C ALA A 39 11.00 -2.03 -6.22
N SER A 40 10.98 -1.85 -4.89
CA SER A 40 9.95 -2.45 -4.02
C SER A 40 8.53 -1.99 -4.36
N ILE A 41 8.36 -0.74 -4.84
CA ILE A 41 7.06 -0.23 -5.29
C ILE A 41 6.51 -1.09 -6.42
N GLY A 42 7.35 -1.46 -7.39
CA GLY A 42 6.95 -2.31 -8.52
C GLY A 42 6.49 -3.70 -8.07
N LEU A 43 7.17 -4.29 -7.08
CA LEU A 43 6.78 -5.58 -6.53
C LEU A 43 5.48 -5.50 -5.73
N PHE A 44 5.29 -4.46 -4.92
CA PHE A 44 4.02 -4.23 -4.25
C PHE A 44 2.89 -4.03 -5.26
N LEU A 45 3.10 -3.26 -6.33
CA LEU A 45 2.09 -3.05 -7.36
C LEU A 45 1.70 -4.37 -8.03
N TYR A 46 2.69 -5.19 -8.39
CA TYR A 46 2.46 -6.52 -8.95
C TYR A 46 1.61 -7.38 -8.00
N GLY A 47 2.00 -7.51 -6.74
CA GLY A 47 1.31 -8.35 -5.78
C GLY A 47 -0.09 -7.84 -5.42
N MET A 48 -0.25 -6.54 -5.20
CA MET A 48 -1.55 -5.92 -4.92
C MET A 48 -2.50 -6.05 -6.11
N SER A 49 -2.00 -5.95 -7.35
CA SER A 49 -2.81 -6.15 -8.55
C SER A 49 -3.47 -7.53 -8.57
N HIS A 50 -2.71 -8.59 -8.27
CA HIS A 50 -3.26 -9.95 -8.24
C HIS A 50 -4.20 -10.17 -7.06
N ALA A 51 -3.89 -9.57 -5.90
CA ALA A 51 -4.74 -9.68 -4.72
C ALA A 51 -6.12 -9.04 -4.96
N ILE A 52 -6.14 -7.84 -5.57
CA ILE A 52 -7.36 -7.12 -5.92
C ILE A 52 -8.13 -7.86 -7.01
N GLU A 53 -7.46 -8.37 -8.05
CA GLU A 53 -8.11 -9.14 -9.12
C GLU A 53 -8.78 -10.42 -8.58
N SER A 54 -8.15 -11.07 -7.61
CA SER A 54 -8.66 -12.31 -7.02
C SER A 54 -9.81 -12.06 -6.04
N TYR A 55 -9.73 -11.00 -5.23
CA TYR A 55 -10.74 -10.72 -4.19
C TYR A 55 -11.89 -9.85 -4.68
N VAL A 56 -11.64 -8.98 -5.66
CA VAL A 56 -12.58 -8.01 -6.26
C VAL A 56 -13.32 -7.19 -5.19
N PRO A 57 -12.59 -6.39 -4.37
CA PRO A 57 -13.21 -5.55 -3.35
C PRO A 57 -14.02 -4.42 -3.99
N ASP A 58 -15.07 -3.95 -3.31
CA ASP A 58 -15.81 -2.76 -3.74
C ASP A 58 -14.99 -1.47 -3.55
N ILE A 59 -14.18 -1.43 -2.50
CA ILE A 59 -13.39 -0.26 -2.09
C ILE A 59 -12.01 -0.71 -1.61
N VAL A 60 -10.98 0.06 -1.96
CA VAL A 60 -9.65 0.01 -1.34
C VAL A 60 -9.43 1.26 -0.51
N LEU A 61 -9.22 1.05 0.79
CA LEU A 61 -8.88 2.09 1.75
C LEU A 61 -7.36 2.24 1.84
N VAL A 62 -6.85 3.43 1.58
CA VAL A 62 -5.43 3.76 1.63
C VAL A 62 -5.21 4.78 2.74
N LEU A 63 -4.42 4.41 3.74
CA LEU A 63 -4.14 5.27 4.90
C LEU A 63 -2.71 5.77 4.87
N GLY A 64 -2.49 7.05 4.52
CA GLY A 64 -1.18 7.68 4.50
C GLY A 64 -0.53 7.78 3.10
N ASP A 65 0.78 7.99 3.08
CA ASP A 65 1.56 8.44 1.92
C ASP A 65 2.89 7.68 1.66
N ARG A 66 2.92 6.37 1.95
CA ARG A 66 4.09 5.49 1.73
C ARG A 66 4.09 4.81 0.36
N SER A 67 5.25 4.24 0.01
CA SER A 67 5.51 3.51 -1.25
C SER A 67 4.48 2.42 -1.58
N GLU A 68 4.16 1.57 -0.62
CA GLU A 68 3.23 0.46 -0.76
C GLU A 68 1.77 0.94 -0.88
N GLN A 69 1.46 2.08 -0.27
CA GLN A 69 0.16 2.71 -0.33
C GLN A 69 -0.09 3.32 -1.71
N LEU A 70 0.94 3.91 -2.33
CA LEU A 70 0.91 4.30 -3.74
C LEU A 70 0.66 3.11 -4.65
N ALA A 71 1.38 2.01 -4.43
CA ALA A 71 1.20 0.79 -5.21
C ALA A 71 -0.23 0.24 -5.10
N GLY A 72 -0.81 0.22 -3.90
CA GLY A 72 -2.19 -0.19 -3.67
C GLY A 72 -3.22 0.73 -4.34
N ALA A 73 -3.05 2.05 -4.23
CA ALA A 73 -3.92 3.03 -4.88
C ALA A 73 -3.90 2.89 -6.40
N MET A 74 -2.73 2.72 -7.00
CA MET A 74 -2.59 2.46 -8.43
C MET A 74 -3.26 1.14 -8.83
N ALA A 75 -2.94 0.04 -8.14
CA ALA A 75 -3.50 -1.28 -8.45
C ALA A 75 -5.04 -1.26 -8.48
N ALA A 76 -5.66 -0.64 -7.48
CA ALA A 76 -7.10 -0.48 -7.37
C ALA A 76 -7.68 0.39 -8.50
N ALA A 77 -7.10 1.58 -8.71
CA ALA A 77 -7.59 2.52 -9.71
C ALA A 77 -7.54 1.95 -11.14
N PHE A 78 -6.47 1.24 -11.51
CA PHE A 78 -6.35 0.59 -12.82
C PHE A 78 -7.35 -0.56 -13.03
N GLN A 79 -7.88 -1.13 -11.95
CA GLN A 79 -8.90 -2.18 -11.99
C GLN A 79 -10.33 -1.65 -11.77
N ASN A 80 -10.53 -0.33 -11.84
CA ASN A 80 -11.82 0.34 -11.60
C ASN A 80 -12.40 0.08 -10.21
N ILE A 81 -11.56 -0.19 -9.21
CA ILE A 81 -11.97 -0.27 -7.81
C ILE A 81 -11.92 1.12 -7.19
N ALA A 82 -12.95 1.48 -6.42
CA ALA A 82 -13.01 2.78 -5.75
C ALA A 82 -11.87 2.90 -4.72
N VAL A 83 -11.14 4.00 -4.77
CA VAL A 83 -10.03 4.29 -3.87
C VAL A 83 -10.43 5.41 -2.92
N VAL A 84 -10.31 5.16 -1.62
CA VAL A 84 -10.54 6.13 -0.55
C VAL A 84 -9.21 6.40 0.14
N HIS A 85 -8.73 7.64 0.09
CA HIS A 85 -7.49 8.04 0.74
C HIS A 85 -7.78 8.75 2.06
N LEU A 86 -7.19 8.23 3.13
CA LEU A 86 -7.25 8.78 4.47
C LEU A 86 -5.89 9.34 4.87
N CYS A 87 -5.90 10.35 5.75
CA CYS A 87 -4.70 10.98 6.31
C CYS A 87 -3.76 11.64 5.27
N GLY A 88 -4.29 12.08 4.13
CA GLY A 88 -3.56 12.82 3.10
C GLY A 88 -3.19 14.28 3.43
N GLY A 89 -3.16 14.68 4.71
CA GLY A 89 -2.97 16.07 5.13
C GLY A 89 -1.65 16.43 5.84
N THR A 90 -0.83 15.44 6.22
CA THR A 90 0.36 15.68 7.05
C THR A 90 1.58 16.02 6.20
N LEU A 91 2.13 17.22 6.30
CA LEU A 91 3.34 17.60 5.56
C LEU A 91 4.61 17.02 6.21
N SER A 92 5.43 16.33 5.42
CA SER A 92 6.71 15.76 5.91
C SER A 92 7.94 16.45 5.33
N GLY A 93 7.82 17.11 4.16
CA GLY A 93 8.96 17.67 3.42
C GLY A 93 9.87 16.61 2.78
N SER A 94 9.43 15.35 2.75
CA SER A 94 10.14 14.22 2.13
C SER A 94 9.53 13.84 0.78
N ILE A 95 10.00 12.74 0.18
CA ILE A 95 9.36 12.14 -1.00
C ILE A 95 7.90 11.73 -0.73
N ASP A 96 7.54 11.50 0.53
CA ASP A 96 6.18 11.14 0.94
C ASP A 96 5.16 12.23 0.51
N ASP A 97 5.54 13.51 0.45
CA ASP A 97 4.67 14.59 -0.05
C ASP A 97 4.29 14.37 -1.53
N SER A 98 5.25 13.94 -2.36
CA SER A 98 4.99 13.62 -3.78
C SER A 98 4.09 12.41 -3.91
N ILE A 99 4.33 11.38 -3.09
CA ILE A 99 3.53 10.16 -3.06
C ILE A 99 2.09 10.47 -2.66
N ARG A 100 1.90 11.31 -1.64
CA ARG A 100 0.58 11.74 -1.17
C ARG A 100 -0.24 12.38 -2.26
N HIS A 101 0.35 13.31 -3.01
CA HIS A 101 -0.32 13.96 -4.12
C HIS A 101 -0.66 12.96 -5.23
N ALA A 102 0.22 12.00 -5.51
CA ALA A 102 -0.08 10.94 -6.46
C ALA A 102 -1.24 10.04 -6.01
N ILE A 103 -1.24 9.55 -4.77
CA ILE A 103 -2.35 8.76 -4.19
C ILE A 103 -3.65 9.54 -4.29
N THR A 104 -3.64 10.82 -3.93
CA THR A 104 -4.82 11.70 -4.01
C THR A 104 -5.37 11.77 -5.43
N LYS A 105 -4.53 11.75 -6.47
CA LYS A 105 -4.99 11.76 -7.87
C LYS A 105 -5.59 10.43 -8.34
N PHE A 106 -5.20 9.31 -7.73
CA PHE A 106 -5.83 8.02 -7.97
C PHE A 106 -7.08 7.79 -7.11
N SER A 107 -7.32 8.66 -6.13
CA SER A 107 -8.40 8.52 -5.16
C SER A 107 -9.70 9.11 -5.69
N HIS A 108 -10.79 8.39 -5.44
CA HIS A 108 -12.15 8.82 -5.76
C HIS A 108 -12.77 9.62 -4.61
N TYR A 109 -12.34 9.30 -3.39
CA TYR A 109 -12.69 10.00 -2.16
C TYR A 109 -11.41 10.34 -1.37
N HIS A 110 -11.39 11.52 -0.76
CA HIS A 110 -10.27 12.05 0.01
C HIS A 110 -10.80 12.84 1.21
#